data_AF-A0A9E2UKK0-F1
#
_entry.id   AF-A0A9E2UKK0-F1
#
_cell.length_a   1.000
_cell.length_b   1.000
_cell.length_c   1.000
_cell.angle_alpha   90.00
_cell.angle_beta   90.00
_cell.angle_gamma   90.00
#
_symmetry.space_group_name_H-M   'P 1'
#
loop_
_entity.id
_entity.type
_entity.pdbx_description
1 polymer ?
#
loop_
_entity_poly.entity_id
_entity_poly.type
_entity_poly.pdbx_seq_one_letter_code
_entity_poly.pdbx_strand_id
1 'polypeptide(L)'
;MPEDKKDFSINDRRIFSQEKVNDKAEKKEFEDSIKQEPKEAEPSVKNADEKKAQTCLPEINFPTFIMSLNASALMNLGLFENPATGEKEKNHDLAKQTIDILSMLEEKTKGNLSKDEERMLRSILYDLRIIYVKEKK
;
A
#
# COMPACT_ATOMS: atom_id res chain seq x y z
N MET A 1 7.85 -62.47 -5.63
CA MET A 1 7.59 -61.02 -5.65
C MET A 1 8.50 -60.38 -4.60
N PRO A 2 9.59 -59.68 -4.97
CA PRO A 2 10.34 -58.86 -4.03
C PRO A 2 9.69 -57.47 -3.93
N GLU A 3 9.62 -56.93 -2.72
CA GLU A 3 9.00 -55.65 -2.41
C GLU A 3 9.94 -54.47 -2.70
N ASP A 4 9.44 -53.51 -3.49
CA ASP A 4 10.11 -52.22 -3.74
C ASP A 4 10.07 -51.35 -2.48
N LYS A 5 11.19 -51.26 -1.76
CA LYS A 5 11.38 -50.23 -0.74
C LYS A 5 11.68 -48.90 -1.43
N LYS A 6 10.73 -47.98 -1.35
CA LYS A 6 10.87 -46.59 -1.82
C LYS A 6 11.93 -45.86 -0.99
N ASP A 7 13.01 -45.44 -1.65
CA ASP A 7 13.95 -44.45 -1.13
C ASP A 7 13.26 -43.07 -1.10
N PHE A 8 13.17 -42.45 0.07
CA PHE A 8 12.73 -41.06 0.23
C PHE A 8 13.94 -40.18 0.50
N SER A 9 14.24 -39.26 -0.43
CA SER A 9 15.23 -38.19 -0.24
C SER A 9 14.56 -36.94 0.28
N ILE A 10 14.87 -36.56 1.53
CA ILE A 10 14.43 -35.30 2.14
C ILE A 10 15.58 -34.31 2.00
N ASN A 11 15.50 -33.44 1.00
CA ASN A 11 16.41 -32.31 0.87
C ASN A 11 15.95 -31.17 1.78
N ASP A 12 16.45 -31.15 3.02
CA ASP A 12 16.27 -30.02 3.94
C ASP A 12 17.19 -28.86 3.52
N ARG A 13 16.60 -27.70 3.19
CA ARG A 13 17.30 -26.48 2.77
C ARG A 13 17.22 -25.38 3.84
N ARG A 14 17.19 -25.74 5.13
CA ARG A 14 17.27 -24.75 6.21
C ARG A 14 18.71 -24.32 6.44
N ILE A 15 18.94 -23.06 6.11
CA ILE A 15 20.17 -22.29 6.35
C ILE A 15 20.39 -22.23 7.87
N PHE A 16 21.44 -22.92 8.32
CA PHE A 16 21.87 -22.97 9.70
C PHE A 16 22.62 -21.66 10.03
N SER A 17 21.90 -20.64 10.48
CA SER A 17 22.50 -19.39 10.96
C SER A 17 23.02 -19.58 12.39
N GLN A 18 24.31 -19.90 12.52
CA GLN A 18 25.06 -19.64 13.74
C GLN A 18 25.66 -18.23 13.68
N GLU A 19 25.30 -17.41 14.67
CA GLU A 19 25.90 -16.13 15.00
C GLU A 19 27.42 -16.25 15.24
N LYS A 20 28.21 -15.33 14.68
CA LYS A 20 29.39 -14.73 15.34
C LYS A 20 29.61 -13.29 14.86
N VAL A 21 30.16 -12.51 15.79
CA VAL A 21 30.11 -11.05 15.99
C VAL A 21 31.31 -10.31 15.34
N ASN A 22 31.07 -9.05 14.95
CA ASN A 22 31.94 -7.87 14.71
C ASN A 22 33.45 -8.01 14.46
N ASP A 23 33.97 -7.20 13.51
CA ASP A 23 34.76 -6.01 13.87
C ASP A 23 34.92 -4.99 12.72
N LYS A 24 34.97 -3.70 13.11
CA LYS A 24 35.12 -2.48 12.29
C LYS A 24 36.59 -2.04 12.21
N ALA A 25 37.02 -1.41 11.11
CA ALA A 25 37.84 -0.17 11.05
C ALA A 25 38.20 0.19 9.58
N GLU A 26 37.68 1.31 9.02
CA GLU A 26 38.36 2.61 8.76
C GLU A 26 39.25 2.63 7.47
N LYS A 27 39.37 3.65 6.60
CA LYS A 27 38.83 5.02 6.35
C LYS A 27 39.35 5.48 4.94
N LYS A 28 38.55 6.30 4.23
CA LYS A 28 38.80 7.47 3.30
C LYS A 28 40.03 7.47 2.35
N GLU A 29 40.04 8.01 1.11
CA GLU A 29 39.71 9.34 0.51
C GLU A 29 39.63 9.16 -1.05
N PHE A 30 38.62 9.61 -1.83
CA PHE A 30 38.45 10.90 -2.59
C PHE A 30 39.80 11.49 -3.09
N GLU A 31 40.13 11.78 -4.37
CA GLU A 31 39.49 12.32 -5.59
C GLU A 31 40.27 11.76 -6.83
N ASP A 32 39.81 11.74 -8.09
CA ASP A 32 39.77 12.91 -8.96
C ASP A 32 39.16 12.63 -10.37
N SER A 33 38.47 13.64 -10.91
CA SER A 33 38.31 13.98 -12.34
C SER A 33 37.23 13.31 -13.26
N ILE A 34 35.99 13.80 -13.13
CA ILE A 34 35.18 14.55 -14.13
C ILE A 34 35.31 14.18 -15.64
N LYS A 35 34.19 13.75 -16.29
CA LYS A 35 33.53 14.40 -17.47
C LYS A 35 32.40 13.55 -18.13
N GLN A 36 31.23 14.19 -18.26
CA GLN A 36 30.23 14.14 -19.37
C GLN A 36 29.50 12.80 -19.63
N GLU A 37 28.22 12.69 -20.01
CA GLU A 37 27.00 13.48 -20.18
C GLU A 37 25.87 12.42 -20.39
N PRO A 38 24.58 12.71 -20.15
CA PRO A 38 23.50 11.73 -20.24
C PRO A 38 23.19 11.38 -21.70
N LYS A 39 23.35 10.11 -22.07
CA LYS A 39 22.92 9.62 -23.39
C LYS A 39 21.44 9.25 -23.33
N GLU A 40 20.63 10.17 -23.86
CA GLU A 40 19.39 9.89 -24.55
C GLU A 40 19.56 8.66 -25.47
N ALA A 41 18.61 7.74 -25.38
CA ALA A 41 18.43 6.67 -26.35
C ALA A 41 16.95 6.50 -26.66
N GLU A 42 16.48 7.27 -27.64
CA GLU A 42 15.44 6.87 -28.59
C GLU A 42 15.95 7.25 -29.99
N PRO A 43 15.53 6.61 -31.11
CA PRO A 43 14.23 5.95 -31.29
C PRO A 43 14.22 4.63 -32.10
N SER A 44 13.15 3.86 -31.98
CA SER A 44 12.58 3.19 -33.16
C SER A 44 11.06 3.17 -33.06
N VAL A 45 10.44 3.93 -33.97
CA VAL A 45 9.00 4.02 -34.17
C VAL A 45 8.56 2.89 -35.10
N LYS A 46 7.48 2.18 -34.72
CA LYS A 46 6.43 1.49 -35.51
C LYS A 46 5.81 0.44 -34.57
N ASN A 47 4.55 0.51 -34.15
CA ASN A 47 3.35 0.64 -34.98
C ASN A 47 2.26 1.44 -34.26
N ALA A 48 1.60 2.30 -35.02
CA ALA A 48 0.30 2.83 -34.67
C ALA A 48 -0.74 1.71 -34.82
N ASP A 49 -1.22 1.20 -33.70
CA ASP A 49 -2.51 0.52 -33.60
C ASP A 49 -3.15 0.95 -32.29
N GLU A 50 -4.39 1.42 -32.39
CA GLU A 50 -5.24 2.00 -31.37
C GLU A 50 -5.31 1.16 -30.09
N LYS A 51 -4.43 1.41 -29.13
CA LYS A 51 -4.55 0.86 -27.77
C LYS A 51 -5.20 1.90 -26.88
N LYS A 52 -6.46 1.64 -26.53
CA LYS A 52 -7.20 2.22 -25.40
C LYS A 52 -6.23 2.68 -24.31
N ALA A 53 -6.42 3.90 -23.81
CA ALA A 53 -5.80 4.39 -22.59
C ALA A 53 -6.02 3.36 -21.48
N GLN A 54 -5.09 2.41 -21.33
CA GLN A 54 -5.02 1.51 -20.20
C GLN A 54 -4.51 2.39 -19.07
N THR A 55 -5.45 2.99 -18.34
CA THR A 55 -5.19 3.52 -17.01
C THR A 55 -4.58 2.39 -16.19
N CYS A 56 -3.26 2.40 -15.99
CA CYS A 56 -2.62 1.55 -14.99
C CYS A 56 -3.14 2.00 -13.63
N LEU A 57 -4.14 1.29 -13.12
CA LEU A 57 -4.61 1.48 -11.76
C LEU A 57 -3.47 1.06 -10.82
N PRO A 58 -3.15 1.85 -9.78
CA PRO A 58 -2.10 1.49 -8.83
C PRO A 58 -2.42 0.16 -8.15
N GLU A 59 -1.39 -0.60 -7.79
CA GLU A 59 -1.59 -1.84 -7.03
C GLU A 59 -2.32 -1.54 -5.72
N ILE A 60 -3.39 -2.29 -5.47
CA ILE A 60 -4.19 -2.15 -4.26
C ILE A 60 -3.50 -2.94 -3.16
N ASN A 61 -2.94 -2.22 -2.20
CA ASN A 61 -2.51 -2.77 -0.92
C ASN A 61 -3.45 -2.32 0.21
N PHE A 62 -3.33 -2.92 1.40
CA PHE A 62 -4.21 -2.61 2.53
C PHE A 62 -4.19 -1.11 2.89
N PRO A 63 -3.02 -0.44 3.03
CA PRO A 63 -2.97 1.01 3.25
C PRO A 63 -3.73 1.83 2.20
N THR A 64 -3.49 1.58 0.91
CA THR A 64 -4.15 2.28 -0.20
C THR A 64 -5.66 2.06 -0.17
N PHE A 65 -6.12 0.86 0.18
CA PHE A 65 -7.55 0.57 0.32
C PHE A 65 -8.20 1.31 1.50
N ILE A 66 -7.55 1.35 2.66
CA ILE A 66 -8.06 2.12 3.80
C ILE A 66 -8.07 3.63 3.48
N MET A 67 -7.08 4.13 2.75
CA MET A 67 -7.04 5.52 2.30
C MET A 67 -8.16 5.86 1.32
N SER A 68 -8.49 4.95 0.39
CA SER A 68 -9.61 5.19 -0.54
C SER A 68 -10.96 5.21 0.18
N LEU A 69 -11.16 4.35 1.19
CA LEU A 69 -12.34 4.40 2.06
C LEU A 69 -12.40 5.68 2.88
N ASN A 70 -11.26 6.15 3.40
CA ASN A 70 -11.19 7.43 4.12
C ASN A 70 -11.60 8.60 3.21
N ALA A 71 -11.05 8.68 2.00
CA ALA A 71 -11.41 9.70 1.02
C ALA A 71 -12.91 9.66 0.68
N SER A 72 -13.48 8.46 0.50
CA SER A 72 -14.92 8.29 0.26
C SER A 72 -15.77 8.77 1.44
N ALA A 73 -15.38 8.45 2.68
CA ALA A 73 -16.08 8.91 3.87
C ALA A 73 -16.06 10.45 3.98
N LEU A 74 -14.91 11.08 3.73
CA LEU A 74 -14.78 12.54 3.75
C LEU A 74 -15.59 13.23 2.63
N MET A 75 -15.68 12.61 1.45
CA MET A 75 -16.54 13.08 0.37
C MET A 75 -18.02 13.02 0.77
N ASN A 76 -18.46 11.90 1.34
CA ASN A 76 -19.84 11.74 1.83
C ASN A 76 -20.18 12.67 3.01
N LEU A 77 -19.17 13.11 3.77
CA LEU A 77 -19.33 14.14 4.81
C LEU A 77 -19.40 15.57 4.23
N GLY A 78 -19.21 15.74 2.91
CA GLY A 78 -19.24 17.03 2.22
C GLY A 78 -18.06 17.94 2.54
N LEU A 79 -16.90 17.37 2.91
CA LEU A 79 -15.66 18.14 3.04
C LEU A 79 -15.07 18.52 1.68
N PHE A 80 -15.43 17.80 0.64
CA PHE A 80 -14.98 18.01 -0.73
C PHE A 80 -16.17 18.28 -1.65
N GLU A 81 -15.97 19.18 -2.60
CA GLU A 81 -16.92 19.43 -3.68
C GLU A 81 -16.80 18.33 -4.72
N ASN A 82 -17.93 17.86 -5.24
CA ASN A 82 -17.90 16.92 -6.35
C ASN A 82 -17.38 17.66 -7.60
N PRO A 83 -16.24 17.25 -8.21
CA PRO A 83 -15.66 17.97 -9.35
C PRO A 83 -16.54 17.95 -10.60
N ALA A 84 -17.52 17.05 -10.67
CA ALA A 84 -18.46 16.97 -11.79
C ALA A 84 -19.66 17.91 -11.65
N THR A 85 -20.13 18.18 -10.43
CA THR A 85 -21.35 18.98 -10.18
C THR A 85 -21.05 20.33 -9.53
N GLY A 86 -19.88 20.50 -8.90
CA GLY A 86 -19.55 21.67 -8.08
C GLY A 86 -20.33 21.74 -6.76
N GLU A 87 -21.12 20.71 -6.44
CA GLU A 87 -21.97 20.69 -5.26
C GLU A 87 -21.36 19.83 -4.14
N LYS A 88 -21.54 20.29 -2.89
CA LYS A 88 -21.21 19.51 -1.70
C LYS A 88 -22.39 18.62 -1.36
N GLU A 89 -22.40 17.42 -1.92
CA GLU A 89 -23.42 16.42 -1.60
C GLU A 89 -23.08 15.76 -0.25
N LYS A 90 -23.83 16.12 0.79
CA LYS A 90 -23.68 15.54 2.13
C LYS A 90 -24.61 14.34 2.28
N ASN A 91 -24.04 13.16 2.45
CA ASN A 91 -24.76 11.94 2.79
C ASN A 91 -24.18 11.32 4.06
N HIS A 92 -24.74 11.75 5.20
CA HIS A 92 -24.31 11.25 6.52
C HIS A 92 -24.56 9.75 6.69
N ASP A 93 -25.58 9.17 6.05
CA ASP A 93 -25.86 7.75 6.16
C ASP A 93 -24.77 6.91 5.47
N LEU A 94 -24.35 7.33 4.27
CA LEU A 94 -23.21 6.71 3.58
C LEU A 94 -21.90 6.92 4.33
N ALA A 95 -21.64 8.12 4.84
CA ALA A 95 -20.45 8.37 5.66
C ALA A 95 -20.40 7.45 6.89
N LYS A 96 -21.54 7.28 7.58
CA LYS A 96 -21.65 6.37 8.73
C LYS A 96 -21.39 4.93 8.30
N GLN A 97 -21.98 4.48 7.20
CA GLN A 97 -21.76 3.13 6.68
C GLN A 97 -20.26 2.88 6.40
N THR A 98 -19.55 3.84 5.81
CA THR A 98 -18.10 3.71 5.59
C THR A 98 -17.32 3.63 6.89
N ILE A 99 -17.67 4.42 7.91
CA ILE A 99 -17.06 4.35 9.26
C ILE A 99 -17.32 2.99 9.91
N ASP A 100 -18.52 2.45 9.76
CA ASP A 100 -18.90 1.13 10.28
C ASP A 100 -18.11 0.02 9.57
N ILE A 101 -17.90 0.12 8.24
CA ILE A 101 -17.04 -0.79 7.48
C ILE A 101 -15.60 -0.74 7.98
N LEU A 102 -15.04 0.45 8.17
CA LEU A 102 -13.68 0.61 8.71
C LEU A 102 -13.56 0.03 10.13
N SER A 103 -14.60 0.20 10.96
CA SER A 103 -14.65 -0.36 12.32
C SER A 103 -14.70 -1.90 12.29
N MET A 104 -15.51 -2.47 11.40
CA MET A 104 -15.54 -3.92 11.18
C MET A 104 -14.19 -4.44 10.69
N LEU A 105 -13.51 -3.73 9.79
CA LEU A 105 -12.19 -4.11 9.29
C LEU A 105 -11.15 -4.11 10.42
N GLU A 106 -11.17 -3.12 11.32
CA GLU A 106 -10.30 -3.10 12.50
C GLU A 106 -10.46 -4.37 13.34
N GLU A 107 -11.70 -4.78 13.60
CA GLU A 107 -11.97 -6.00 14.38
C GLU A 107 -11.56 -7.28 13.64
N LYS A 108 -11.88 -7.38 12.36
CA LYS A 108 -11.63 -8.60 11.56
C LYS A 108 -10.17 -8.79 11.16
N THR A 109 -9.37 -7.73 11.15
CA THR A 109 -7.95 -7.78 10.78
C THR A 109 -7.02 -7.75 12.00
N LYS A 110 -7.57 -7.70 13.22
CA LYS A 110 -6.81 -7.65 14.46
C LYS A 110 -5.83 -8.84 14.57
N GLY A 111 -4.55 -8.54 14.84
CA GLY A 111 -3.48 -9.52 14.91
C GLY A 111 -2.87 -9.92 13.57
N ASN A 112 -3.41 -9.42 12.45
CA ASN A 112 -2.88 -9.64 11.10
C ASN A 112 -2.32 -8.35 10.46
N LEU A 113 -2.37 -7.22 11.17
CA LEU A 113 -1.83 -5.93 10.72
C LEU A 113 -0.40 -5.72 11.21
N SER A 114 0.40 -5.04 10.40
CA SER A 114 1.64 -4.42 10.88
C SER A 114 1.33 -3.27 11.84
N LYS A 115 2.32 -2.86 12.64
CA LYS A 115 2.16 -1.76 13.61
C LYS A 115 1.76 -0.44 12.94
N ASP A 116 2.26 -0.19 11.74
CA ASP A 116 2.00 1.02 10.98
C ASP A 116 0.56 1.01 10.42
N GLU A 117 0.12 -0.12 9.87
CA GLU A 117 -1.26 -0.30 9.39
C GLU A 117 -2.28 -0.17 10.51
N GLU A 118 -2.01 -0.79 11.67
CA GLU A 118 -2.89 -0.69 12.83
C GLU A 118 -3.00 0.76 13.31
N ARG A 119 -1.87 1.45 13.46
CA ARG A 119 -1.84 2.87 13.88
C ARG A 119 -2.59 3.74 12.87
N MET A 120 -2.37 3.52 11.59
CA MET A 120 -3.02 4.27 10.52
C MET A 120 -4.54 4.10 10.54
N LEU A 121 -5.02 2.86 10.61
CA LEU A 121 -6.46 2.56 10.67
C LEU A 121 -7.11 3.18 11.92
N ARG A 122 -6.47 3.06 13.08
CA ARG A 122 -6.95 3.68 14.33
C ARG A 122 -7.05 5.19 14.24
N SER A 123 -6.04 5.84 13.65
CA SER A 123 -6.03 7.30 13.46
C SER A 123 -7.18 7.74 12.56
N ILE A 124 -7.34 7.08 11.42
CA ILE A 124 -8.40 7.39 10.45
C ILE A 124 -9.78 7.23 11.09
N LEU A 125 -10.02 6.13 11.81
CA LEU A 125 -11.29 5.91 12.50
C LEU A 125 -11.60 6.99 13.53
N TYR A 126 -10.59 7.41 14.30
CA TYR A 126 -10.75 8.48 15.28
C TYR A 126 -11.12 9.81 14.61
N ASP A 127 -10.38 10.21 13.58
CA ASP A 127 -10.60 11.46 12.87
C ASP A 127 -11.98 11.50 12.21
N LEU A 128 -12.35 10.42 11.49
CA LEU A 128 -13.65 10.32 10.84
C LEU A 128 -14.82 10.38 11.85
N ARG A 129 -14.70 9.74 13.01
CA ARG A 129 -15.73 9.79 14.06
C ARG A 129 -15.91 11.21 14.60
N ILE A 130 -14.82 11.94 14.82
CA ILE A 130 -14.88 13.33 15.27
C ILE A 130 -15.55 14.21 14.22
N ILE A 131 -15.12 14.09 12.95
CA ILE A 131 -15.68 14.88 11.86
C ILE A 131 -17.17 14.56 11.69
N TYR A 132 -17.55 13.28 11.72
CA TYR A 132 -18.95 12.86 11.63
C TYR A 132 -19.82 13.50 12.72
N VAL A 133 -19.35 13.51 13.98
CA VAL A 133 -20.10 14.13 15.09
C VAL A 133 -20.18 15.65 14.94
N LYS A 134 -19.14 16.29 14.40
CA LYS A 134 -19.14 17.73 14.13
C LYS A 134 -20.11 18.11 13.02
N GLU A 135 -20.13 17.36 11.92
CA GLU A 135 -20.98 17.64 10.75
C GLU A 135 -22.44 17.25 10.95
N LYS A 136 -22.75 16.37 11.92
CA LYS A 136 -24.14 16.00 12.27
C LYS A 136 -24.84 17.02 13.17
N LYS A 137 -24.12 18.00 13.71
CA LYS A 137 -24.69 19.08 14.54
C LYS A 137 -25.24 20.21 13.67
#